data_AF-A0A811JWF1-F1
#
_entry.id   AF-A0A811JWF1-F1
#
_cell.length_a   1.000
_cell.length_b   1.000
_cell.length_c   1.000
_cell.angle_alpha   90.00
_cell.angle_beta   90.00
_cell.angle_gamma   90.00
#
_symmetry.space_group_name_H-M   'P 1'
#
loop_
_entity.id
_entity.type
_entity.pdbx_description
1 polymer ?
#
loop_
_entity_poly.entity_id
_entity_poly.type
_entity_poly.pdbx_seq_one_letter_code
_entity_poly.pdbx_strand_id
1 'polypeptide(L)'
;MSKGAKIRALMDKKKNIRNMSVIADFGHGKTTLTDSLVSKAGIIAGAKAGETSFTDTRKDEQDRCMTIKSTAISMFFELDTKDLDFIKGDNQIEVEDGKNITVS
;
A
#
# COMPACT_ATOMS: atom_id res chain seq x y z
N MET A 1 4.80 -7.49 -20.46
CA MET A 1 3.70 -7.92 -19.59
C MET A 1 3.19 -6.72 -18.80
N SER A 2 1.88 -6.46 -18.82
CA SER A 2 1.25 -5.37 -18.05
C SER A 2 1.45 -5.56 -16.54
N LYS A 3 1.64 -4.47 -15.78
CA LYS A 3 1.72 -4.50 -14.30
C LYS A 3 0.51 -5.21 -13.67
N GLY A 4 -0.68 -5.11 -14.29
CA GLY A 4 -1.90 -5.77 -13.79
C GLY A 4 -1.84 -7.30 -13.84
N ALA A 5 -1.19 -7.88 -14.86
CA ALA A 5 -1.04 -9.33 -14.97
C ALA A 5 -0.11 -9.89 -13.87
N LYS A 6 0.93 -9.13 -13.49
CA LYS A 6 1.83 -9.49 -12.38
C LYS A 6 1.09 -9.49 -11.05
N ILE A 7 0.28 -8.45 -10.77
CA ILE A 7 -0.50 -8.36 -9.53
C ILE A 7 -1.42 -9.58 -9.40
N ARG A 8 -2.10 -9.99 -10.47
CA ARG A 8 -2.98 -11.17 -10.43
C ARG A 8 -2.26 -12.44 -10.04
N ALA A 9 -1.10 -12.72 -10.64
CA ALA A 9 -0.31 -13.91 -10.31
C ALA A 9 0.18 -13.90 -8.85
N LEU A 10 0.39 -12.71 -8.27
CA LEU A 10 0.79 -12.55 -6.88
C LEU A 10 -0.36 -12.72 -5.88
N MET A 11 -1.62 -12.54 -6.30
CA MET A 11 -2.78 -12.79 -5.44
C MET A 11 -2.88 -14.25 -4.99
N ASP A 12 -2.28 -15.18 -5.74
CA ASP A 12 -2.23 -16.60 -5.39
C ASP A 12 -1.20 -16.88 -4.28
N LYS A 13 -0.22 -15.99 -4.06
CA LYS A 13 0.84 -16.12 -3.04
C LYS A 13 0.42 -15.50 -1.71
N LYS A 14 -0.46 -16.20 -0.99
CA LYS A 14 -1.07 -15.71 0.26
C LYS A 14 -0.07 -15.31 1.34
N LYS A 15 1.12 -15.93 1.38
CA LYS A 15 2.18 -15.62 2.36
C LYS A 15 2.76 -14.20 2.18
N ASN A 16 2.66 -13.65 0.98
CA ASN A 16 3.20 -12.34 0.62
C ASN A 16 2.17 -11.20 0.74
N ILE A 17 0.91 -11.51 1.07
CA ILE A 17 -0.16 -10.54 1.19
C ILE A 17 -0.21 -9.99 2.62
N ARG A 18 -0.27 -8.67 2.76
CA ARG A 18 -0.28 -7.98 4.06
C ARG A 18 -1.51 -7.10 4.20
N ASN A 19 -2.56 -7.64 4.80
CA ASN A 19 -3.72 -6.84 5.17
C ASN A 19 -3.38 -5.97 6.38
N MET A 20 -3.33 -4.65 6.19
CA MET A 20 -3.02 -3.69 7.25
C MET A 20 -4.05 -2.56 7.30
N SER A 21 -4.28 -2.03 8.50
CA SER A 21 -5.13 -0.85 8.72
C SER A 21 -4.37 0.17 9.56
N VAL A 22 -4.40 1.43 9.14
CA VAL A 22 -3.84 2.54 9.92
C VAL A 22 -4.94 3.14 10.79
N ILE A 23 -4.78 3.08 12.10
CA ILE A 23 -5.71 3.66 13.09
C ILE A 23 -4.92 4.66 13.93
N ALA A 24 -5.44 5.87 14.06
CA ALA A 24 -4.87 6.93 14.87
C ALA A 24 -5.96 7.96 15.19
N ASP A 25 -5.67 8.86 16.12
CA ASP A 25 -6.56 9.96 16.48
C ASP A 25 -6.54 11.10 15.44
N PHE A 26 -7.53 11.99 15.47
CA PHE A 26 -7.63 13.17 14.60
C PHE A 26 -6.32 13.98 14.61
N GLY A 27 -5.91 14.48 13.44
CA GLY A 27 -4.67 15.27 13.29
C GLY A 27 -3.35 14.49 13.25
N HIS A 28 -3.33 13.16 13.43
CA HIS A 28 -2.09 12.37 13.49
C HIS A 28 -1.53 11.94 12.11
N GLY A 29 -1.88 12.65 11.04
CA GLY A 29 -1.25 12.45 9.72
C GLY A 29 -1.49 11.08 9.06
N LYS A 30 -2.54 10.33 9.44
CA LYS A 30 -2.88 9.04 8.81
C LYS A 30 -3.02 9.13 7.30
N THR A 31 -3.69 10.18 6.85
CA THR A 31 -3.94 10.46 5.44
C THR A 31 -2.64 10.78 4.72
N THR A 32 -1.82 11.67 5.29
CA THR A 32 -0.47 12.00 4.79
C THR A 32 0.43 10.77 4.68
N LEU A 33 0.40 9.87 5.67
CA LEU A 33 1.16 8.62 5.64
C LEU A 33 0.68 7.71 4.50
N THR A 34 -0.63 7.55 4.36
CA THR A 34 -1.22 6.69 3.34
C THR A 34 -0.94 7.21 1.93
N ASP A 35 -1.09 8.52 1.71
CA ASP A 35 -0.79 9.16 0.42
C ASP A 35 0.70 9.00 0.04
N SER A 36 1.60 9.13 1.02
CA SER A 36 3.04 8.93 0.81
C SER A 36 3.37 7.51 0.40
N LEU A 37 2.71 6.51 1.00
CA LEU A 37 2.89 5.10 0.66
C LEU A 37 2.34 4.77 -0.73
N VAL A 38 1.14 5.24 -1.06
CA VAL A 38 0.51 5.00 -2.36
C VAL A 38 1.30 5.67 -3.50
N SER A 39 1.86 6.86 -3.24
CA SER A 39 2.78 7.54 -4.16
C SER A 39 4.04 6.71 -4.41
N LYS A 40 4.68 6.20 -3.34
CA LYS A 40 5.88 5.37 -3.44
C LYS A 40 5.64 4.01 -4.11
N ALA A 41 4.45 3.44 -3.96
CA ALA A 41 4.03 2.21 -4.65
C ALA A 41 3.90 2.39 -6.18
N GLY A 42 3.98 3.63 -6.69
CA GLY A 42 3.88 3.94 -8.11
C GLY A 42 2.50 3.63 -8.71
N ILE A 43 1.47 3.59 -7.86
CA ILE A 43 0.06 3.42 -8.23
C ILE A 43 -0.53 4.75 -8.68
N ILE A 44 -0.03 5.85 -8.13
CA ILE A 44 -0.39 7.21 -8.50
C ILE A 44 0.83 7.87 -9.17
N ALA A 45 0.60 8.61 -10.25
CA ALA A 45 1.63 9.50 -10.79
C ALA A 45 1.94 10.56 -9.74
N GLY A 46 3.19 10.67 -9.29
CA GLY A 46 3.61 11.53 -8.16
C GLY A 46 3.14 12.99 -8.22
N ALA A 47 2.72 13.47 -9.41
CA ALA A 47 2.10 14.77 -9.62
C ALA A 47 0.78 15.02 -8.87
N LYS A 48 0.06 13.98 -8.40
CA LYS A 48 -1.17 14.14 -7.57
C LYS A 48 -0.98 13.71 -6.11
N ALA A 49 0.22 13.28 -5.74
CA ALA A 49 0.51 12.89 -4.37
C ALA A 49 0.61 14.15 -3.50
N GLY A 50 -0.39 14.39 -2.64
CA GLY A 50 -0.40 15.47 -1.67
C GLY A 50 -1.25 16.70 -2.00
N GLU A 51 -1.82 16.81 -3.21
CA GLU A 51 -2.80 17.86 -3.52
C GLU A 51 -4.22 17.51 -3.07
N THR A 52 -4.56 16.21 -3.10
CA THR A 52 -5.83 15.68 -2.61
C THR A 52 -5.56 14.36 -1.92
N SER A 53 -6.04 14.21 -0.69
CA SER A 53 -6.08 12.94 0.02
C SER A 53 -6.77 11.87 -0.83
N PHE A 54 -6.03 10.86 -1.31
CA PHE A 54 -6.59 9.87 -2.23
C PHE A 54 -7.56 8.92 -1.51
N THR A 55 -7.40 8.79 -0.20
CA THR A 55 -8.32 8.03 0.67
C THR A 55 -9.64 8.75 0.91
N ASP A 56 -9.65 10.07 0.77
CA ASP A 56 -10.82 10.92 1.00
C ASP A 56 -11.59 11.03 -0.32
N THR A 57 -12.41 10.02 -0.57
CA THR A 57 -13.14 9.86 -1.84
C THR A 57 -14.37 10.76 -1.91
N ARG A 58 -14.81 11.32 -0.77
CA ARG A 58 -15.98 12.18 -0.70
C ARG A 58 -15.59 13.64 -0.56
N LYS A 59 -16.41 14.52 -1.14
CA LYS A 59 -16.19 15.96 -1.10
C LYS A 59 -16.19 16.53 0.33
N ASP A 60 -17.02 16.00 1.22
CA ASP A 60 -17.04 16.39 2.63
C ASP A 60 -15.81 15.92 3.42
N GLU A 61 -15.16 14.83 3.00
CA GLU A 61 -13.89 14.38 3.57
C GLU A 61 -12.74 15.31 3.13
N GLN A 62 -12.72 15.68 1.85
CA GLN A 62 -11.75 16.61 1.27
C GLN A 62 -11.88 18.03 1.85
N ASP A 63 -13.10 18.56 1.93
CA ASP A 63 -13.37 19.92 2.43
C ASP A 63 -13.01 20.08 3.91
N ARG A 64 -13.07 18.99 4.70
CA ARG A 64 -12.78 18.99 6.14
C ARG A 64 -11.38 18.45 6.46
N CYS A 65 -10.66 17.94 5.46
CA CYS A 65 -9.41 17.19 5.62
C CYS A 65 -9.54 16.07 6.68
N MET A 66 -10.66 15.33 6.66
CA MET A 66 -10.94 14.25 7.61
C MET A 66 -11.42 12.99 6.90
N THR A 67 -10.85 11.86 7.25
CA THR A 67 -11.32 10.55 6.78
C THR A 67 -12.57 10.13 7.57
N ILE A 68 -13.71 10.02 6.90
CA ILE A 68 -15.01 9.65 7.50
C ILE A 68 -15.30 8.16 7.21
N LYS A 69 -14.83 7.64 6.07
CA LYS A 69 -14.98 6.25 5.64
C LYS A 69 -13.64 5.58 5.43
N SER A 70 -13.61 4.28 5.70
CA SER A 70 -12.46 3.44 5.39
C SER A 70 -12.41 3.16 3.89
N THR A 71 -11.30 3.51 3.24
CA THR A 71 -11.01 3.20 1.84
C THR A 71 -9.93 2.13 1.80
N ALA A 72 -10.21 0.99 1.18
CA ALA A 72 -9.21 -0.04 0.95
C ALA A 72 -8.44 0.27 -0.34
N ILE A 73 -7.12 0.21 -0.27
CA ILE A 73 -6.22 0.43 -1.41
C ILE A 73 -5.26 -0.75 -1.46
N SER A 74 -5.13 -1.37 -2.62
CA SER A 74 -4.11 -2.41 -2.83
C SER A 74 -2.80 -1.78 -3.28
N MET A 75 -1.72 -2.02 -2.55
CA MET A 75 -0.38 -1.52 -2.87
C MET A 75 0.56 -2.64 -3.29
N PHE A 76 1.55 -2.33 -4.13
CA PHE A 76 2.57 -3.29 -4.58
C PHE A 76 3.96 -2.74 -4.28
N PHE A 77 4.79 -3.52 -3.62
CA PHE A 77 6.18 -3.18 -3.32
C PHE A 77 7.10 -4.36 -3.62
N GLU A 78 8.21 -4.09 -4.30
CA GLU A 78 9.32 -5.03 -4.43
C GLU A 78 10.27 -4.80 -3.25
N LEU A 79 10.61 -5.87 -2.53
CA LEU A 79 11.57 -5.88 -1.43
C LEU A 79 12.92 -6.39 -1.94
N ASP A 80 13.99 -5.72 -1.52
CA ASP A 80 15.35 -6.19 -1.77
C ASP A 80 15.64 -7.44 -0.92
N THR A 81 16.55 -8.29 -1.41
CA THR A 81 16.96 -9.51 -0.70
C THR A 81 17.52 -9.25 0.70
N LYS A 82 18.20 -8.10 0.87
CA LYS A 82 18.74 -7.65 2.17
C LYS A 82 17.66 -7.33 3.21
N ASP A 83 16.46 -6.96 2.78
CA ASP A 83 15.36 -6.56 3.66
C ASP A 83 14.52 -7.77 4.10
N LEU A 84 14.76 -8.95 3.50
CA LEU A 84 14.11 -10.20 3.88
C LEU A 84 14.53 -10.67 5.26
N ASP A 85 15.73 -10.29 5.71
CA ASP A 85 16.25 -10.61 7.04
C ASP A 85 15.35 -10.05 8.17
N PHE A 86 14.53 -9.05 7.87
CA PHE A 86 13.54 -8.50 8.80
C PHE A 86 12.27 -9.37 8.91
N ILE A 87 11.99 -10.26 7.94
CA ILE A 87 10.83 -11.15 7.94
C ILE A 87 11.21 -12.46 8.63
N LYS A 88 10.94 -12.52 9.95
CA LYS A 88 11.30 -13.67 10.80
C LYS A 88 10.29 -14.83 10.78
N GLY A 89 9.14 -14.65 10.12
CA GLY A 89 8.08 -15.66 10.11
C GLY A 89 8.15 -16.55 8.88
N ASP A 90 8.27 -17.87 9.06
CA ASP A 90 8.33 -18.87 7.98
C ASP A 90 7.08 -18.89 7.08
N ASN A 91 5.96 -18.37 7.58
CA ASN A 91 4.68 -18.26 6.86
C ASN A 91 4.42 -16.87 6.27
N GLN A 92 5.42 -16.01 6.28
CA GLN A 92 5.28 -14.60 5.93
C GLN A 92 6.02 -14.19 4.65
N ILE A 93 6.60 -15.17 3.97
CA ILE A 93 7.36 -14.99 2.74
C ILE A 93 7.25 -16.23 1.84
N GLU A 94 7.12 -15.98 0.55
CA GLU A 94 7.19 -16.96 -0.52
C GLU A 94 8.06 -16.39 -1.65
N VAL A 95 9.24 -16.98 -1.84
CA VAL A 95 10.27 -16.48 -2.76
C VAL A 95 10.13 -17.15 -4.12
N GLU A 96 10.07 -16.36 -5.18
CA GLU A 96 10.14 -16.86 -6.56
C GLU A 96 11.09 -15.95 -7.35
N ASP A 97 12.08 -16.55 -8.03
CA ASP A 97 13.03 -15.87 -8.92
C ASP A 97 13.71 -14.59 -8.38
N GLY A 98 14.06 -14.58 -7.08
CA GLY A 98 14.91 -13.54 -6.49
C GLY A 98 14.28 -12.13 -6.44
N LYS A 99 12.97 -12.00 -6.66
CA LYS A 99 12.24 -10.72 -6.54
C LYS A 99 11.03 -10.92 -5.64
N ASN A 100 11.15 -10.46 -4.40
CA ASN A 100 10.11 -10.64 -3.40
C ASN A 100 9.19 -9.45 -3.38
N ILE A 101 7.90 -9.72 -3.33
CA ILE A 101 6.88 -8.73 -3.62
C ILE A 101 5.83 -8.80 -2.53
N THR A 102 5.54 -7.66 -1.91
CA THR A 102 4.42 -7.52 -0.98
C THR A 102 3.27 -6.83 -1.68
N VAL A 103 2.09 -7.44 -1.62
CA VAL A 103 0.82 -6.78 -1.95
C VAL A 103 0.16 -6.39 -0.63
N SER A 104 0.00 -5.10 -0.38
CA SER A 104 -0.73 -4.58 0.79
C SER A 104 -2.20 -4.41 0.45
#